data_AF-A0A498GWS1-F1
#
_entry.id   AF-A0A498GWS1-F1
#
_cell.length_a   1.000
_cell.length_b   1.000
_cell.length_c   1.000
_cell.angle_alpha   90.00
_cell.angle_beta   90.00
_cell.angle_gamma   90.00
#
_symmetry.space_group_name_H-M   'P 1'
#
loop_
_entity.id
_entity.type
_entity.pdbx_description
1 polymer ?
#
loop_
_entity_poly.entity_id
_entity_poly.type
_entity_poly.pdbx_seq_one_letter_code
_entity_poly.pdbx_strand_id
1 'polypeptide(L)' 'MDYPAGKKEIIKKARDNKAPKEVIEILEDIPDREYENAADVSKEFRGETGHIEER' A
#
# COMPACT_ATOMS: atom_id res chain seq x y z
N MET A 1 -7.52 0.06 14.31
CA MET A 1 -7.05 0.65 13.04
C MET A 1 -6.22 1.81 13.50
N ASP A 2 -4.96 1.53 13.78
CA ASP A 2 -4.09 2.44 14.52
C ASP A 2 -3.15 3.05 13.50
N TYR A 3 -3.61 4.19 13.02
CA TYR A 3 -2.80 5.14 12.28
C TYR A 3 -2.40 6.26 13.24
N PRO A 4 -1.22 6.85 13.06
CA PRO A 4 -0.29 6.68 11.94
C PRO A 4 0.50 5.36 11.96
N ALA A 5 0.84 4.87 10.77
CA ALA A 5 1.66 3.67 10.60
C ALA A 5 2.83 3.99 9.64
N GLY A 6 4.03 3.55 10.03
CA GLY A 6 5.20 3.65 9.15
C GLY A 6 5.19 2.59 8.05
N LYS A 7 5.95 2.82 6.98
CA LYS A 7 6.15 1.87 5.85
C LYS A 7 6.34 0.42 6.31
N LYS A 8 7.22 0.18 7.28
CA LYS A 8 7.49 -1.17 7.81
C LYS A 8 6.26 -1.83 8.43
N GLU A 9 5.47 -1.05 9.16
CA GLU A 9 4.24 -1.51 9.82
C GLU A 9 3.19 -1.87 8.76
N ILE A 10 3.09 -1.06 7.70
CA ILE A 10 2.18 -1.27 6.57
C ILE A 10 2.57 -2.51 5.77
N ILE A 11 3.85 -2.69 5.45
CA ILE A 11 4.37 -3.91 4.80
C ILE A 11 4.04 -5.15 5.64
N LYS A 12 4.27 -5.07 6.95
CA LYS A 12 3.96 -6.17 7.88
C LYS A 12 2.47 -6.49 7.88
N LYS A 13 1.61 -5.47 7.94
CA LYS A 13 0.15 -5.63 7.91
C LYS A 13 -0.34 -6.16 6.57
N ALA A 14 0.21 -5.68 5.46
CA ALA A 14 -0.11 -6.13 4.12
C ALA A 14 0.29 -7.62 3.95
N ARG A 15 1.49 -8.01 4.40
CA ARG A 15 1.93 -9.41 4.41
C ARG A 15 1.01 -10.30 5.24
N ASP A 16 0.64 -9.84 6.43
CA ASP A 16 -0.27 -10.55 7.35
C ASP A 16 -1.67 -10.74 6.73
N ASN A 17 -2.16 -9.73 6.00
CA ASN A 17 -3.44 -9.77 5.28
C ASN A 17 -3.35 -10.50 3.93
N LYS A 18 -2.23 -11.17 3.61
CA LYS A 18 -2.00 -11.82 2.31
C LYS A 18 -2.17 -10.88 1.12
N ALA A 19 -1.68 -9.66 1.24
CA ALA A 19 -1.65 -8.72 0.13
C ALA A 19 -0.86 -9.31 -1.06
N PRO A 20 -1.25 -8.97 -2.30
CA PRO A 20 -0.51 -9.35 -3.50
C PRO A 20 0.97 -8.95 -3.39
N LYS A 21 1.86 -9.72 -4.00
CA LYS A 21 3.29 -9.39 -4.07
C LYS A 21 3.52 -8.00 -4.68
N GLU A 22 2.78 -7.65 -5.72
CA GLU A 22 2.80 -6.33 -6.35
C GLU A 22 2.58 -5.20 -5.35
N VAL A 23 1.63 -5.38 -4.41
CA VAL A 23 1.38 -4.43 -3.32
C VAL A 23 2.58 -4.36 -2.37
N ILE A 24 3.18 -5.49 -2.01
CA ILE A 24 4.37 -5.52 -1.14
C ILE A 24 5.56 -4.82 -1.81
N GLU A 25 5.82 -5.09 -3.09
CA GLU A 25 6.94 -4.51 -3.84
C GLU A 25 6.80 -2.99 -3.98
N ILE A 26 5.59 -2.49 -4.28
CA ILE A 26 5.33 -1.05 -4.30
C ILE A 26 5.50 -0.44 -2.91
N LEU A 27 4.99 -1.10 -1.86
CA LEU A 27 5.21 -0.66 -0.47
C LEU A 27 6.70 -0.65 -0.08
N GLU A 28 7.53 -1.47 -0.71
CA GLU A 28 8.99 -1.46 -0.55
C GLU A 28 9.67 -0.34 -1.35
N ASP A 29 9.06 0.14 -2.43
CA ASP A 29 9.58 1.23 -3.27
C ASP A 29 9.18 2.63 -2.78
N ILE A 30 8.02 2.78 -2.14
CA ILE A 30 7.56 4.07 -1.62
C ILE A 30 8.49 4.65 -0.53
N PRO A 31 8.55 6.00 -0.40
CA PRO A 31 9.31 6.65 0.65
C PRO A 31 8.83 6.24 2.05
N ASP A 32 9.79 6.11 2.97
CA ASP A 32 9.54 5.86 4.38
C ASP A 32 8.96 7.14 5.02
N ARG A 33 7.63 7.25 4.96
CA ARG A 33 6.84 8.30 5.63
C ARG A 33 5.77 7.66 6.50
N GLU A 34 5.25 8.44 7.45
CA GLU A 34 4.05 8.05 8.18
C GLU A 34 2.85 8.21 7.27
N TYR A 35 2.12 7.10 7.05
CA TYR A 35 0.85 7.14 6.35
C TYR A 35 -0.26 7.17 7.39
N GLU A 36 -1.14 8.16 7.26
CA GLU A 36 -2.20 8.41 8.22
C GLU A 36 -3.43 7.51 8.01
N ASN A 37 -3.50 6.79 6.89
CA ASN A 37 -4.57 5.83 6.63
C ASN A 37 -4.22 4.87 5.46
N ALA A 38 -4.97 3.76 5.37
CA ALA A 38 -4.86 2.80 4.26
C ALA A 38 -5.20 3.44 2.90
N ALA A 39 -6.06 4.46 2.91
CA ALA A 39 -6.45 5.14 1.70
C ALA A 39 -5.29 5.95 1.10
N ASP A 40 -4.40 6.51 1.91
CA ASP A 40 -3.22 7.27 1.49
C ASP A 40 -2.24 6.36 0.76
N VAL A 41 -1.97 5.19 1.34
CA VAL A 41 -1.21 4.10 0.72
C VAL A 41 -1.90 3.60 -0.55
N SER A 42 -3.21 3.36 -0.50
CA SER A 42 -3.99 2.91 -1.66
C SER A 42 -4.07 3.98 -2.76
N LYS A 43 -3.91 5.26 -2.44
CA LYS A 43 -3.96 6.36 -3.39
C LYS A 43 -2.65 6.49 -4.14
N GLU A 44 -1.53 6.31 -3.44
CA GLU A 44 -0.21 6.12 -4.05
C GLU A 44 -0.23 4.85 -4.93
N PHE A 45 -0.77 3.73 -4.44
CA PHE A 45 -0.89 2.48 -5.21
C PHE A 45 -1.79 2.61 -6.47
N ARG A 46 -2.90 3.35 -6.37
CA ARG A 46 -3.89 3.50 -7.46
C ARG A 46 -3.51 4.61 -8.45
N GLY A 47 -2.44 5.37 -8.20
CA GLY A 47 -1.95 6.39 -9.13
C GLY A 47 -1.46 5.82 -10.46
N GLU A 48 -1.06 4.54 -10.50
CA GLU A 48 -0.42 3.93 -11.68
C GLU A 48 -1.22 2.78 -12.32
N THR A 49 -2.29 2.29 -11.68
CA THR A 49 -3.15 1.21 -12.23
C THR A 49 -4.50 1.74 -12.70
N GLY A 50 -4.46 2.74 -13.58
CA GLY A 50 -5.59 3.12 -14.41
C GLY A 50 -5.73 2.19 -15.62
N HIS A 51 -6.02 0.90 -15.43
CA HIS A 51 -6.59 0.05 -16.49
C HIS A 51 -7.09 -1.30 -15.93
N ILE A 52 -8.34 -1.35 -15.52
CA ILE A 52 -9.15 -2.55 -15.72
C ILE A 52 -10.34 -2.17 -16.60
N GLU A 53 -10.05 -1.85 -17.86
CA GLU A 53 -11.01 -2.02 -18.93
C GLU A 53 -10.72 -3.37 -19.58
N GLU A 54 -11.57 -4.38 -19.35
CA GLU A 54 -12.14 -5.19 -20.43
C GLU A 54 -13.28 -6.10 -19.92
N ARG A 55 -14.50 -5.70 -20.31
CA ARG A 55 -15.69 -6.48 -20.72
C ARG A 55 -16.57 -7.17 -19.67
#